data_AF-A0AAJ4WAT9-F1
#
_entry.id   AF-A0AAJ4WAT9-F1
#
_cell.length_a   1.000
_cell.length_b   1.000
_cell.length_c   1.000
_cell.angle_alpha   90.00
_cell.angle_beta   90.00
_cell.angle_gamma   90.00
#
_symmetry.space_group_name_H-M   'P 1'
#
loop_
_entity.id
_entity.type
_entity.pdbx_description
1 polymer ?
#
loop_
_entity_poly.entity_id
_entity_poly.type
_entity_poly.pdbx_seq_one_letter_code
_entity_poly.pdbx_strand_id
1 'polypeptide(L)'
;MKKFILVCAAVFMLAGCGGDKIDGSNRAAMEASVEKIMKALPEEKQKEFAGSLVLISLKEMMSAKSEDEGEKALLKALGGKSADEIIKAAEEIKASGNK
;
A
#
# COMPACT_ATOMS: atom_id res chain seq x y z
N MET A 1 -27.37 -10.23 -29.90
CA MET A 1 -27.04 -11.60 -29.44
C MET A 1 -25.52 -11.76 -29.56
N LYS A 2 -24.66 -11.25 -28.67
CA LYS A 2 -24.46 -11.52 -27.23
C LYS A 2 -23.95 -12.94 -26.93
N LYS A 3 -22.71 -13.26 -27.35
CA LYS A 3 -21.85 -14.31 -26.76
C LYS A 3 -20.37 -14.01 -27.04
N PHE A 4 -19.79 -13.02 -26.35
CA PHE A 4 -18.34 -13.02 -26.10
C PHE A 4 -18.11 -13.88 -24.86
N ILE A 5 -17.90 -15.18 -25.10
CA ILE A 5 -17.31 -16.13 -24.16
C ILE A 5 -15.81 -16.06 -24.42
N LEU A 6 -15.06 -15.66 -23.39
CA LEU A 6 -13.59 -15.59 -23.20
C LEU A 6 -13.35 -14.21 -22.56
N VAL A 7 -13.07 -14.08 -21.27
CA VAL A 7 -11.98 -14.73 -20.53
C VAL A 7 -12.36 -14.72 -19.04
N CYS A 8 -12.57 -15.90 -18.45
CA CYS A 8 -12.74 -16.11 -17.01
C CYS A 8 -11.40 -16.44 -16.32
N ALA A 9 -10.28 -15.89 -16.79
CA ALA A 9 -8.96 -16.20 -16.25
C ALA A 9 -8.33 -14.98 -15.55
N ALA A 10 -8.92 -14.58 -14.42
CA ALA A 10 -8.23 -13.76 -13.42
C ALA A 10 -8.68 -14.08 -11.98
N VAL A 11 -9.31 -15.23 -11.76
CA VAL A 11 -9.60 -15.73 -10.41
C VAL A 11 -8.41 -16.60 -9.97
N PHE A 12 -7.27 -15.97 -9.71
CA PHE A 12 -6.13 -16.65 -9.07
C PHE A 12 -5.34 -15.78 -8.08
N MET A 13 -5.91 -14.71 -7.53
CA MET A 13 -5.29 -13.97 -6.43
C MET A 13 -6.13 -14.02 -5.14
N LEU A 14 -6.58 -15.22 -4.77
CA LEU A 14 -6.95 -15.52 -3.37
C LEU A 14 -5.75 -15.98 -2.52
N ALA A 15 -4.52 -15.83 -3.02
CA ALA A 15 -3.33 -16.08 -2.22
C ALA A 15 -3.03 -14.86 -1.33
N GLY A 16 -3.63 -14.83 -0.13
CA GLY A 16 -3.12 -14.04 0.99
C GLY A 16 -4.04 -13.00 1.60
N CYS A 17 -5.34 -13.28 1.78
CA CYS A 17 -6.18 -12.52 2.71
C CYS A 17 -5.71 -12.78 4.16
N GLY A 18 -4.58 -12.17 4.53
CA GLY A 18 -3.87 -12.41 5.79
C GLY A 18 -2.36 -12.19 5.75
N GLY A 19 -1.82 -11.51 4.72
CA GLY A 19 -0.40 -11.14 4.69
C GLY A 19 0.01 -10.25 5.87
N ASP A 20 1.31 -10.21 6.15
CA ASP A 20 1.88 -9.33 7.18
C ASP A 20 1.39 -7.89 6.98
N LYS A 21 1.01 -7.25 8.08
CA LYS A 21 0.50 -5.88 8.11
C LYS A 21 1.55 -4.95 8.65
N ILE A 22 1.54 -3.72 8.15
CA ILE A 22 2.37 -2.65 8.69
C ILE A 22 1.93 -2.37 10.13
N ASP A 23 2.88 -2.42 11.05
CA ASP A 23 2.68 -2.05 12.44
C ASP A 23 2.84 -0.53 12.61
N GLY A 24 1.71 0.17 12.68
CA GLY A 24 1.68 1.63 12.84
C GLY A 24 1.78 2.10 14.29
N SER A 25 2.16 1.26 15.25
CA SER A 25 2.19 1.65 16.68
C SER A 25 3.26 2.70 16.99
N ASN A 26 4.38 2.68 16.27
CA ASN A 26 5.45 3.67 16.29
C ASN A 26 6.34 3.50 15.05
N ARG A 27 7.26 4.45 14.84
CA ARG A 27 8.16 4.45 13.69
C ARG A 27 9.02 3.19 13.55
N ALA A 28 9.63 2.73 14.64
CA ALA A 28 10.50 1.55 14.61
C ALA A 28 9.71 0.28 14.26
N ALA A 29 8.51 0.13 14.80
CA ALA A 29 7.61 -0.99 14.47
C ALA A 29 7.15 -0.94 13.00
N MET A 30 6.88 0.26 12.49
CA MET A 30 6.51 0.47 11.09
C MET A 30 7.66 0.09 10.15
N GLU A 31 8.87 0.58 10.42
CA GLU A 31 10.06 0.25 9.60
C GLU A 31 10.34 -1.25 9.61
N ALA A 32 10.30 -1.90 10.78
CA ALA A 32 10.54 -3.34 10.91
C ALA A 32 9.49 -4.18 10.17
N SER A 33 8.21 -3.81 10.27
CA SER A 33 7.12 -4.52 9.58
C SER A 33 7.15 -4.30 8.07
N VAL A 34 7.49 -3.08 7.60
CA VAL A 34 7.70 -2.80 6.16
C VAL A 34 8.85 -3.63 5.61
N GLU A 35 9.98 -3.71 6.31
CA GLU A 35 11.11 -4.54 5.89
C GLU A 35 10.74 -6.03 5.80
N LYS A 36 10.00 -6.53 6.80
CA LYS A 36 9.48 -7.90 6.81
C LYS A 36 8.59 -8.17 5.59
N ILE A 37 7.65 -7.27 5.30
CA ILE A 37 6.75 -7.38 4.15
C ILE A 37 7.55 -7.35 2.84
N MET A 38 8.48 -6.39 2.69
CA MET A 38 9.34 -6.28 1.50
C MET A 38 10.08 -7.60 1.20
N LYS A 39 10.68 -8.22 2.21
CA LYS A 39 11.41 -9.50 2.05
C LYS A 39 10.50 -10.68 1.69
N ALA A 40 9.21 -10.61 2.04
CA ALA A 40 8.24 -11.65 1.74
C ALA A 40 7.61 -11.51 0.34
N LEU A 41 7.72 -10.34 -0.29
CA LEU A 41 7.15 -10.07 -1.61
C LEU A 41 8.08 -10.55 -2.74
N PRO A 42 7.53 -10.98 -3.90
CA PRO A 42 8.32 -11.16 -5.11
C PRO A 42 8.86 -9.81 -5.62
N GLU A 43 9.98 -9.82 -6.36
CA GLU A 43 10.71 -8.60 -6.78
C GLU A 43 9.83 -7.55 -7.48
N GLU A 44 8.89 -7.99 -8.32
CA GLU A 44 7.96 -7.09 -9.02
C GLU A 44 7.07 -6.33 -8.02
N LYS A 45 6.45 -7.06 -7.08
CA LYS A 45 5.60 -6.50 -6.01
C LYS A 45 6.40 -5.64 -5.02
N GLN A 46 7.68 -5.93 -4.80
CA GLN A 46 8.54 -5.09 -3.95
C GLN A 46 8.66 -3.66 -4.49
N LYS A 47 8.87 -3.51 -5.80
CA LYS A 47 8.97 -2.19 -6.45
C LYS A 47 7.65 -1.43 -6.37
N GLU A 48 6.54 -2.10 -6.64
CA GLU A 48 5.20 -1.50 -6.54
C GLU A 48 4.89 -1.05 -5.11
N PHE A 49 5.16 -1.92 -4.12
CA PHE A 49 4.92 -1.63 -2.72
C PHE A 49 5.79 -0.45 -2.23
N ALA A 50 7.10 -0.46 -2.54
CA ALA A 50 8.01 0.63 -2.19
C ALA A 50 7.59 1.97 -2.81
N GLY A 51 7.24 1.98 -4.10
CA GLY A 51 6.73 3.20 -4.77
C GLY A 51 5.44 3.71 -4.15
N SER A 52 4.56 2.80 -3.73
CA SER A 52 3.29 3.14 -3.08
C SER A 52 3.49 3.74 -1.69
N LEU A 53 4.43 3.20 -0.90
CA LEU A 53 4.82 3.77 0.40
C LEU A 53 5.32 5.20 0.24
N VAL A 54 6.18 5.47 -0.75
CA VAL A 54 6.70 6.81 -1.03
C VAL A 54 5.59 7.77 -1.40
N LEU A 55 4.66 7.37 -2.27
CA LEU A 55 3.55 8.22 -2.68
C LEU A 55 2.64 8.59 -1.51
N ILE A 56 2.28 7.62 -0.67
CA ILE A 56 1.45 7.87 0.52
C ILE A 56 2.20 8.76 1.51
N SER A 57 3.50 8.50 1.73
CA SER A 57 4.35 9.32 2.61
C SER A 57 4.37 10.78 2.15
N LEU A 58 4.60 11.03 0.86
CA LEU A 58 4.58 12.37 0.29
C LEU A 58 3.21 13.04 0.45
N LYS A 59 2.11 12.32 0.20
CA LYS A 59 0.75 12.86 0.36
C LYS A 59 0.49 13.31 1.80
N GLU A 60 0.80 12.47 2.78
CA GLU A 60 0.55 12.78 4.19
C GLU A 60 1.46 13.92 4.68
N MET A 61 2.74 13.91 4.31
CA MET A 61 3.68 14.98 4.67
C MET A 61 3.32 16.33 4.03
N MET A 62 2.87 16.35 2.77
CA MET A 62 2.43 17.57 2.08
C MET A 62 1.12 18.13 2.64
N SER A 63 0.31 17.29 3.30
CA SER A 63 -0.97 17.69 3.89
C SER A 63 -0.84 18.12 5.35
N ALA A 64 0.27 17.77 5.99
CA ALA A 64 0.53 18.06 7.40
C ALA A 64 1.02 19.51 7.61
N LYS A 65 0.69 20.09 8.77
CA LYS A 65 1.12 21.45 9.14
C LYS A 65 2.46 21.45 9.88
N SER A 66 2.92 20.28 10.32
CA SER A 66 4.21 20.08 10.98
C SER A 66 4.72 18.66 10.73
N GLU A 67 6.00 18.44 11.00
CA GLU A 67 6.65 17.13 10.89
C GLU A 67 5.99 16.10 11.81
N ASP A 68 5.72 16.46 13.07
CA ASP A 68 5.04 15.58 14.04
C ASP A 68 3.63 15.18 13.60
N GLU A 69 2.88 16.11 12.95
CA GLU A 69 1.56 15.80 12.41
C GLU A 69 1.68 14.85 11.22
N GLY A 70 2.67 15.07 10.36
CA GLY A 70 2.98 14.21 9.21
C GLY A 70 3.36 12.79 9.62
N GLU A 71 4.21 12.63 10.64
CA GLU A 71 4.60 11.31 11.15
C GLU A 71 3.39 10.55 11.73
N LYS A 72 2.57 11.23 12.54
CA LYS A 72 1.34 10.62 13.09
C LYS A 72 0.34 10.25 12.00
N ALA A 73 0.17 11.12 11.00
CA ALA A 73 -0.68 10.86 9.85
C ALA A 73 -0.18 9.64 9.06
N LEU A 74 1.13 9.54 8.85
CA LEU A 74 1.74 8.42 8.13
C LEU A 74 1.56 7.09 8.86
N LEU A 75 1.89 7.04 10.16
CA LEU A 75 1.69 5.84 10.98
C LEU A 75 0.24 5.35 10.94
N LYS A 76 -0.71 6.28 10.98
CA LYS A 76 -2.14 6.00 10.87
C LYS A 76 -2.56 5.56 9.46
N ALA A 77 -2.01 6.18 8.43
CA ALA A 77 -2.35 5.90 7.04
C ALA A 77 -1.87 4.53 6.57
N LEU A 78 -0.73 4.08 7.09
CA LEU A 78 -0.10 2.79 6.74
C LEU A 78 -0.44 1.67 7.71
N GLY A 79 -0.59 1.98 9.00
CA GLY A 79 -0.82 1.00 10.06
C GLY A 79 -2.03 0.10 9.79
N GLY A 80 -1.83 -1.21 9.95
CA GLY A 80 -2.86 -2.23 9.76
C GLY A 80 -3.12 -2.62 8.30
N LYS A 81 -2.43 -2.00 7.33
CA LYS A 81 -2.54 -2.32 5.91
C LYS A 81 -1.50 -3.36 5.49
N SER A 82 -1.93 -4.24 4.60
CA SER A 82 -1.07 -5.16 3.84
C SER A 82 -0.45 -4.47 2.62
N ALA A 83 0.52 -5.12 1.97
CA ALA A 83 1.15 -4.62 0.75
C ALA A 83 0.12 -4.31 -0.36
N ASP A 84 -0.85 -5.20 -0.59
CA ASP A 84 -1.87 -5.00 -1.63
C ASP A 84 -2.79 -3.82 -1.31
N GLU A 85 -3.15 -3.62 -0.04
CA GLU A 85 -3.95 -2.47 0.40
C GLU A 85 -3.18 -1.15 0.26
N ILE A 86 -1.85 -1.17 0.46
CA ILE A 86 -0.97 -0.02 0.22
C ILE A 86 -0.88 0.31 -1.26
N ILE A 87 -0.66 -0.70 -2.11
CA ILE A 87 -0.62 -0.51 -3.57
C ILE A 87 -1.95 0.05 -4.08
N LYS A 88 -3.06 -0.54 -3.66
CA LYS A 88 -4.40 -0.05 -4.01
C LYS A 88 -4.63 1.40 -3.55
N ALA A 89 -4.26 1.74 -2.32
CA ALA A 89 -4.40 3.12 -1.83
C ALA A 89 -3.58 4.12 -2.66
N ALA A 90 -2.37 3.73 -3.09
CA ALA A 90 -1.55 4.55 -3.98
C ALA A 90 -2.18 4.72 -5.38
N GLU A 91 -2.83 3.68 -5.92
CA GLU A 91 -3.59 3.78 -7.18
C GLU A 91 -4.77 4.75 -7.08
N GLU A 92 -5.53 4.71 -5.97
CA GLU A 92 -6.62 5.64 -5.71
C GLU A 92 -6.13 7.09 -5.65
N ILE A 93 -4.98 7.34 -5.02
CA ILE A 93 -4.33 8.67 -4.99
C ILE A 93 -4.00 9.14 -6.41
N LYS A 94 -3.33 8.29 -7.23
CA LYS A 94 -3.00 8.62 -8.63
C LYS A 94 -4.25 8.92 -9.46
N ALA A 95 -5.31 8.14 -9.29
CA ALA A 95 -6.57 8.35 -10.00
C ALA A 95 -7.27 9.65 -9.59
N SER A 96 -7.21 10.02 -8.31
CA SER A 96 -7.81 11.26 -7.80
C SER A 96 -7.06 12.54 -8.21
N GLY A 97 -5.73 12.45 -8.43
CA GLY A 97 -4.90 13.58 -8.85
C GLY A 97 -4.95 13.91 -10.35
N ASN A 98 -5.55 13.05 -11.18
CA ASN A 98 -5.71 13.24 -12.63
C ASN A 98 -7.05 13.90 -13.01
N LYS A 99 -7.66 14.64 -12.07
CA LYS A 99 -8.95 15.31 -12.24
C LYS A 99 -8.85 16.81 -12.14
#